data_AF-A0A1B6FXG5-F1
#
_entry.id   AF-A0A1B6FXG5-F1
#
_cell.length_a   1.000
_cell.length_b   1.000
_cell.length_c   1.000
_cell.angle_alpha   90.00
_cell.angle_beta   90.00
_cell.angle_gamma   90.00
#
_symmetry.space_group_name_H-M   'P 1'
#
loop_
_entity.id
_entity.type
_entity.pdbx_description
1 polymer ?
#
loop_
_entity_poly.entity_id
_entity_poly.type
_entity_poly.pdbx_seq_one_letter_code
_entity_poly.pdbx_strand_id
1 'polypeptide(L)'
;QVFYSFGLAFGSLIAFGSYNPPKNNCVRDVILVSVCNALTAIYASAVIFAILGFKAMVNYDRCLDTHKDGAEQFCSIEKELSSAAEGTGLAFIVFTQAIVELPGAPFWAVIFFLMLLALGLGSQIGIMEGMLCTIFDIDCFKKYQKPYITGV
;
A
#
# COMPACT_ATOMS: atom_id res chain seq x y z
N GLN A 1 -13.00 -3.27 -1.21
CA GLN A 1 -11.69 -2.92 -1.79
C GLN A 1 -11.73 -1.71 -2.73
N VAL A 2 -12.59 -1.69 -3.76
CA VAL A 2 -12.55 -0.66 -4.84
C VAL A 2 -12.69 0.78 -4.31
N PHE A 3 -13.68 1.09 -3.47
CA PHE A 3 -13.85 2.44 -2.89
C PHE A 3 -12.61 2.92 -2.12
N TYR A 4 -11.99 2.04 -1.34
CA TYR A 4 -10.77 2.35 -0.58
C TYR A 4 -9.55 2.53 -1.50
N SER A 5 -9.40 1.70 -2.53
CA SER A 5 -8.31 1.78 -3.50
C SER A 5 -8.31 3.09 -4.30
N PHE A 6 -9.50 3.60 -4.66
CA PHE A 6 -9.64 4.87 -5.36
C PHE A 6 -9.72 6.08 -4.44
N GLY A 7 -9.82 5.89 -3.12
CA GLY A 7 -10.07 6.99 -2.19
C GLY A 7 -11.40 7.71 -2.45
N LEU A 8 -12.42 6.98 -2.92
CA LEU A 8 -13.75 7.55 -3.15
C LEU A 8 -14.41 7.93 -1.81
N ALA A 9 -15.21 9.00 -1.83
CA ALA A 9 -15.92 9.56 -0.69
C ALA A 9 -15.05 10.21 0.41
N PHE A 10 -13.71 10.30 0.24
CA PHE A 10 -12.83 11.04 1.16
C PHE A 10 -12.69 12.54 0.83
N GLY A 11 -13.32 13.03 -0.25
CA GLY A 11 -13.27 14.44 -0.67
C GLY A 11 -11.98 14.88 -1.37
N SER A 12 -10.91 14.09 -1.27
CA SER A 12 -9.59 14.37 -1.88
C SER A 12 -9.64 14.56 -3.40
N LEU A 13 -10.31 13.67 -4.13
CA LEU A 13 -10.45 13.77 -5.58
C LEU A 13 -11.28 14.99 -6.02
N ILE A 14 -12.25 15.40 -5.20
CA ILE A 14 -13.06 16.59 -5.46
C ILE A 14 -12.20 17.85 -5.26
N ALA A 15 -11.42 17.90 -4.18
CA ALA A 15 -10.48 18.97 -3.91
C ALA A 15 -9.44 19.10 -5.05
N PHE A 16 -8.80 17.99 -5.45
CA PHE A 16 -7.84 18.02 -6.57
C PHE A 16 -8.49 18.37 -7.91
N GLY A 17 -9.72 17.90 -8.16
CA GLY A 17 -10.48 18.26 -9.35
C GLY A 17 -10.82 19.76 -9.41
N SER A 18 -11.02 20.41 -8.26
CA SER A 18 -11.34 21.84 -8.20
C SER A 18 -10.19 22.75 -8.66
N TYR A 19 -8.94 22.26 -8.60
CA TYR A 19 -7.76 22.98 -9.06
C TYR A 19 -7.53 22.89 -10.58
N ASN A 20 -8.32 22.09 -11.32
CA ASN A 20 -8.19 21.99 -12.77
C ASN A 20 -8.87 23.16 -13.52
N PRO A 21 -8.37 23.54 -14.71
CA PRO A 21 -9.02 24.54 -15.54
C PRO A 21 -10.40 24.07 -16.04
N PRO A 22 -11.38 24.98 -16.25
CA PRO A 22 -12.76 24.61 -16.59
C PRO A 22 -12.94 23.80 -17.88
N LYS A 23 -11.98 23.88 -18.81
CA LYS A 23 -11.99 23.16 -20.09
C LYS A 23 -11.08 21.92 -20.09
N ASN A 24 -10.73 21.36 -18.93
CA ASN A 24 -9.94 20.14 -18.85
C ASN A 24 -10.74 18.88 -19.20
N ASN A 25 -10.12 17.90 -19.85
CA ASN A 25 -10.79 16.65 -20.23
C ASN A 25 -10.78 15.64 -19.06
N CYS A 26 -11.69 15.84 -18.11
CA CYS A 26 -11.81 15.01 -16.91
C CYS A 26 -12.05 13.51 -17.21
N VAL A 27 -12.76 13.19 -18.30
CA VAL A 27 -13.05 11.79 -18.68
C VAL A 27 -11.75 11.04 -19.01
N ARG A 28 -10.82 11.68 -19.73
CA ARG A 28 -9.52 11.09 -20.05
C ARG A 28 -8.70 10.82 -18.79
N ASP A 29 -8.68 11.77 -17.87
CA ASP A 29 -7.91 11.68 -16.63
C ASP A 29 -8.43 10.55 -15.75
N VAL A 30 -9.75 10.43 -15.59
CA VAL A 30 -10.38 9.34 -14.84
C VAL A 30 -10.08 7.97 -15.45
N ILE A 31 -10.14 7.83 -16.78
CA ILE A 31 -9.80 6.57 -17.46
C ILE A 31 -8.34 6.21 -17.20
N LEU A 32 -7.43 7.17 -17.34
CA LEU A 32 -5.99 6.96 -17.13
C LEU A 32 -5.70 6.54 -15.68
N VAL A 33 -6.23 7.27 -14.69
CA VAL A 33 -6.07 6.95 -13.27
C VAL A 33 -6.62 5.56 -12.96
N SER A 34 -7.78 5.20 -13.52
CA SER A 34 -8.40 3.90 -13.29
C SER A 34 -7.56 2.75 -13.83
N VAL A 35 -7.01 2.90 -15.04
CA VAL A 35 -6.12 1.90 -15.65
C VAL A 35 -4.82 1.79 -14.88
N CYS A 36 -4.19 2.92 -14.52
CA CYS A 36 -2.96 2.92 -13.72
C CYS A 36 -3.16 2.27 -12.36
N ASN A 37 -4.27 2.52 -11.68
CA ASN A 37 -4.60 1.87 -10.40
C ASN A 37 -4.74 0.35 -10.56
N ALA A 38 -5.43 -0.12 -11.60
CA ALA A 38 -5.57 -1.55 -11.88
C ALA A 38 -4.23 -2.22 -12.19
N LEU A 39 -3.41 -1.60 -13.06
CA LEU A 39 -2.08 -2.13 -13.39
C LEU A 39 -1.16 -2.17 -12.17
N THR A 40 -1.19 -1.14 -11.34
CA THR A 40 -0.39 -1.08 -10.10
C THR A 40 -0.83 -2.19 -9.14
N ALA A 41 -2.14 -2.44 -9.01
CA ALA A 41 -2.65 -3.52 -8.16
C ALA A 41 -2.21 -4.90 -8.65
N ILE A 42 -2.28 -5.16 -9.97
CA ILE A 42 -1.83 -6.42 -10.57
C ILE A 42 -0.33 -6.58 -10.37
N TYR A 43 0.46 -5.55 -10.66
CA TYR A 43 1.91 -5.55 -10.48
C TYR A 43 2.30 -5.81 -9.02
N ALA A 44 1.70 -5.09 -8.07
CA ALA A 44 1.94 -5.27 -6.65
C ALA A 44 1.59 -6.70 -6.21
N SER A 45 0.47 -7.27 -6.69
CA SER A 45 0.09 -8.64 -6.36
C SER A 45 1.13 -9.66 -6.85
N ALA A 46 1.65 -9.51 -8.07
CA ALA A 46 2.67 -10.41 -8.61
C ALA A 46 3.96 -10.36 -7.78
N VAL A 47 4.41 -9.16 -7.41
CA VAL A 47 5.59 -8.98 -6.54
C VAL A 47 5.35 -9.58 -5.15
N ILE A 48 4.16 -9.37 -4.59
CA ILE A 48 3.83 -9.88 -3.26
C ILE A 48 3.85 -11.41 -3.24
N PHE A 49 3.17 -12.05 -4.19
CA PHE A 49 3.14 -13.52 -4.28
C PHE A 49 4.51 -14.13 -4.56
N ALA A 50 5.37 -13.45 -5.33
CA ALA A 50 6.74 -13.91 -5.55
C ALA A 50 7.56 -13.96 -4.25
N ILE A 51 7.49 -12.91 -3.42
CA ILE A 51 8.22 -12.84 -2.15
C ILE A 51 7.66 -13.83 -1.12
N LEU A 52 6.33 -13.96 -1.05
CA LEU A 52 5.68 -14.95 -0.20
C LEU A 52 6.04 -16.39 -0.60
N GLY A 53 6.05 -16.69 -1.91
CA GLY A 53 6.45 -17.99 -2.44
C GLY A 53 7.92 -18.31 -2.15
N PHE A 54 8.82 -17.33 -2.31
CA PHE A 54 10.24 -17.50 -1.95
C PHE A 54 10.40 -17.86 -0.47
N LYS A 55 9.73 -17.13 0.43
CA LYS A 55 9.81 -17.41 1.86
C LYS A 55 9.22 -18.77 2.23
N ALA A 56 8.08 -19.13 1.64
CA ALA A 56 7.44 -20.42 1.89
C ALA A 56 8.35 -21.59 1.46
N MET A 57 9.02 -21.47 0.32
CA MET A 57 9.98 -22.48 -0.15
C MET A 57 11.20 -22.59 0.79
N VAL A 58 11.79 -21.47 1.21
CA VAL A 58 12.93 -21.49 2.15
C VAL A 58 12.56 -22.13 3.49
N ASN A 59 11.37 -21.83 4.02
CA ASN A 59 10.87 -22.46 5.25
C ASN A 59 10.62 -23.95 5.08
N TYR A 60 10.12 -24.38 3.92
CA TYR A 60 9.88 -25.78 3.61
C TYR A 60 11.18 -26.58 3.51
N ASP A 61 12.20 -26.05 2.83
CA ASP A 61 13.51 -26.68 2.73
C ASP A 61 14.15 -26.86 4.13
N ARG A 62 14.04 -25.83 4.99
CA ARG A 62 14.51 -25.90 6.39
C ARG A 62 13.76 -26.95 7.21
N CYS A 63 12.47 -27.14 6.94
CA CYS A 63 11.64 -28.15 7.59
C CYS A 63 12.02 -29.57 7.13
N LEU A 64 12.28 -29.76 5.83
CA LEU A 64 12.76 -31.03 5.26
C LEU A 64 14.08 -31.47 5.89
N ASP A 65 15.04 -30.55 6.07
CA ASP A 65 16.34 -30.84 6.69
C ASP A 65 16.22 -31.34 8.13
N THR A 66 15.20 -30.88 8.85
CA THR A 66 14.96 -31.20 10.27
C THR A 66 14.24 -32.55 10.43
N HIS A 67 13.37 -32.92 9.49
CA HIS A 67 12.48 -34.08 9.60
C HIS A 67 12.68 -35.10 8.46
N LYS A 68 13.90 -35.59 8.28
CA LYS A 68 14.28 -36.49 7.17
C LYS A 68 13.45 -37.78 7.03
N ASP A 69 12.93 -38.33 8.13
CA ASP A 69 12.20 -39.61 8.16
C ASP A 69 10.66 -39.47 8.25
N GLY A 70 10.10 -38.25 8.11
CA GLY A 70 8.66 -38.02 8.24
C GLY A 70 8.17 -36.65 7.73
N ALA A 71 8.91 -36.06 6.80
CA ALA A 71 8.76 -34.65 6.42
C ALA A 71 7.38 -34.29 5.84
N GLU A 72 6.73 -35.23 5.15
CA GLU A 72 5.42 -35.03 4.51
C GLU A 72 4.30 -34.66 5.49
N GLN A 73 4.38 -35.11 6.75
CA GLN A 73 3.30 -34.85 7.73
C GLN A 73 3.45 -33.50 8.46
N PHE A 74 4.68 -32.97 8.54
CA PHE A 74 4.98 -31.78 9.35
C PHE A 74 5.22 -30.51 8.50
N CYS A 75 5.67 -30.67 7.25
CA CYS A 75 6.05 -29.57 6.38
C CYS A 75 4.96 -29.32 5.32
N SER A 76 4.23 -28.20 5.42
CA SER A 76 3.21 -27.84 4.41
C SER A 76 3.34 -26.37 3.99
N ILE A 77 3.52 -26.16 2.68
CA ILE A 77 3.60 -24.84 2.05
C ILE A 77 2.27 -24.07 2.20
N GLU A 78 1.14 -24.77 2.09
CA GLU A 78 -0.18 -24.15 2.10
C GLU A 78 -0.47 -23.46 3.43
N LYS A 79 -0.05 -24.09 4.54
CA LYS A 79 -0.20 -23.54 5.89
C LYS A 79 0.61 -22.25 6.08
N GLU A 80 1.83 -22.22 5.56
CA GLU A 80 2.69 -21.02 5.62
C GLU A 80 2.11 -19.88 4.79
N LEU A 81 1.58 -20.19 3.60
CA LEU A 81 0.97 -19.19 2.71
C LEU A 81 -0.35 -18.64 3.27
N SER A 82 -1.21 -19.52 3.82
CA SER A 82 -2.47 -19.10 4.43
C SER A 82 -2.24 -18.24 5.68
N SER A 83 -1.23 -18.57 6.48
CA SER A 83 -0.85 -17.75 7.63
C SER A 83 -0.30 -16.39 7.17
N ALA A 84 0.55 -16.35 6.16
CA ALA A 84 1.08 -15.08 5.65
C ALA A 84 0.01 -14.14 5.05
N ALA A 85 -1.11 -14.68 4.58
CA ALA A 85 -2.23 -13.90 4.06
C ALA A 85 -3.16 -13.33 5.16
N GLU A 86 -2.97 -13.71 6.42
CA GLU A 86 -3.86 -13.37 7.53
C GLU A 86 -3.57 -11.97 8.08
N GLY A 87 -4.02 -10.95 7.35
CA GLY A 87 -3.99 -9.55 7.77
C GLY A 87 -2.71 -8.78 7.42
N THR A 88 -2.80 -7.45 7.46
CA THR A 88 -1.72 -6.55 6.98
C THR A 88 -0.48 -6.56 7.87
N GLY A 89 -0.65 -6.68 9.20
CA GLY A 89 0.46 -6.72 10.15
C GLY A 89 1.30 -7.99 10.04
N LEU A 90 0.63 -9.14 9.87
CA LEU A 90 1.31 -10.42 9.69
C LEU A 90 2.03 -10.48 8.34
N ALA A 91 1.38 -10.01 7.26
CA ALA A 91 2.01 -9.88 5.96
C ALA A 91 3.29 -9.01 6.03
N PHE A 92 3.25 -7.87 6.72
CA PHE A 92 4.42 -7.00 6.88
C PHE A 92 5.60 -7.68 7.60
N ILE A 93 5.34 -8.43 8.68
CA ILE A 93 6.37 -9.22 9.37
C ILE A 93 6.95 -10.26 8.41
N VAL A 94 6.09 -10.92 7.64
CA VAL A 94 6.51 -11.94 6.68
C VAL A 94 7.39 -11.34 5.58
N PHE A 95 7.08 -10.15 5.08
CA PHE A 95 7.90 -9.42 4.12
C PHE A 95 9.29 -9.08 4.65
N THR A 96 9.37 -8.54 5.87
CA THR A 96 10.67 -8.18 6.46
C THR A 96 11.55 -9.39 6.73
N GLN A 97 10.96 -10.52 7.15
CA GLN A 97 11.67 -11.79 7.29
C GLN A 97 12.20 -12.31 5.94
N ALA A 98 11.43 -12.17 4.86
CA ALA A 98 11.88 -12.56 3.52
C ALA A 98 13.05 -11.70 3.02
N ILE A 99 13.05 -10.39 3.32
CA ILE A 99 14.12 -9.46 2.92
C ILE A 99 15.46 -9.81 3.58
N VAL A 100 15.46 -10.31 4.81
CA VAL A 100 16.68 -10.70 5.53
C VAL A 100 17.40 -11.88 4.88
N GLU A 101 16.66 -12.76 4.21
CA GLU A 101 17.21 -13.92 3.49
C GLU A 101 17.87 -13.53 2.14
N LEU A 102 17.64 -12.29 1.65
CA LEU A 102 18.24 -11.81 0.40
C LEU A 102 19.70 -11.34 0.60
N PRO A 103 20.59 -11.58 -0.37
CA PRO A 103 21.94 -11.03 -0.32
C PRO A 103 21.89 -9.50 -0.40
N GLY A 104 22.62 -8.84 0.50
CA GLY A 104 22.56 -7.37 0.62
C GLY A 104 21.29 -6.85 1.29
N ALA A 105 20.67 -7.65 2.18
CA ALA A 105 19.49 -7.31 2.99
C ALA A 105 19.32 -5.83 3.41
N PRO A 106 20.34 -5.12 3.97
CA PRO A 106 20.16 -3.73 4.38
C PRO A 106 19.76 -2.78 3.23
N PHE A 107 20.25 -3.02 2.01
CA PHE A 107 19.91 -2.21 0.84
C PHE A 107 18.43 -2.37 0.46
N TRP A 108 17.96 -3.62 0.37
CA TRP A 108 16.58 -3.94 0.03
C TRP A 108 15.59 -3.46 1.09
N ALA A 109 15.96 -3.55 2.37
CA ALA A 109 15.16 -3.06 3.48
C ALA A 109 14.91 -1.55 3.35
N VAL A 110 15.95 -0.74 3.11
CA VAL A 110 15.81 0.72 2.97
C VAL A 110 14.84 1.08 1.85
N ILE A 111 14.96 0.44 0.68
CA ILE A 111 14.07 0.69 -0.46
C ILE A 111 12.62 0.31 -0.12
N PHE A 112 12.41 -0.85 0.50
CA PHE A 112 11.08 -1.32 0.88
C PHE A 112 10.40 -0.38 1.88
N PHE A 113 11.12 0.05 2.91
CA PHE A 113 10.60 0.98 3.91
C PHE A 113 10.34 2.38 3.33
N LEU A 114 11.22 2.88 2.45
CA LEU A 114 11.03 4.16 1.78
C LEU A 114 9.82 4.12 0.84
N MET A 115 9.60 3.00 0.15
CA MET A 115 8.39 2.77 -0.65
C MET A 115 7.13 2.83 0.22
N LEU A 116 7.09 2.09 1.33
CA LEU A 116 5.94 2.11 2.25
C LEU A 116 5.68 3.50 2.82
N LEU A 117 6.74 4.23 3.18
CA LEU A 117 6.66 5.62 3.64
C LEU A 117 6.05 6.52 2.56
N ALA A 118 6.54 6.44 1.31
CA ALA A 118 6.04 7.24 0.21
C ALA A 118 4.56 6.97 -0.09
N LEU A 119 4.15 5.69 -0.10
CA LEU A 119 2.75 5.30 -0.27
C LEU A 119 1.87 5.83 0.86
N GLY A 120 2.33 5.71 2.11
CA GLY A 120 1.63 6.23 3.28
C GLY A 120 1.47 7.75 3.22
N LEU A 121 2.57 8.48 3.01
CA LEU A 121 2.57 9.95 2.95
C LEU A 121 1.68 10.47 1.81
N GLY A 122 1.77 9.89 0.61
CA GLY A 122 0.94 10.28 -0.53
C GLY A 122 -0.56 10.15 -0.23
N SER A 123 -0.97 9.05 0.42
CA SER A 123 -2.36 8.85 0.83
C SER A 123 -2.80 9.86 1.89
N GLN A 124 -1.95 10.15 2.89
CA GLN A 124 -2.29 11.09 3.96
C GLN A 124 -2.41 12.52 3.45
N ILE A 125 -1.54 12.95 2.53
CA ILE A 125 -1.63 14.28 1.90
C ILE A 125 -2.98 14.45 1.20
N GLY A 126 -3.44 13.45 0.44
CA GLY A 126 -4.72 13.51 -0.24
C GLY A 126 -5.91 13.64 0.72
N ILE A 127 -5.94 12.83 1.79
CA ILE A 127 -7.02 12.88 2.79
C ILE A 127 -7.01 14.22 3.54
N MET A 128 -5.83 14.72 3.91
CA MET A 128 -5.66 16.01 4.57
C MET A 128 -6.17 17.16 3.69
N GLU A 129 -5.83 17.17 2.41
CA GLU A 129 -6.30 18.21 1.46
C GLU A 129 -7.82 18.18 1.31
N GLY A 130 -8.41 16.98 1.20
CA GLY A 130 -9.86 16.82 1.15
C GLY A 130 -10.57 17.40 2.38
N MET A 131 -10.02 17.13 3.57
CA MET A 131 -10.53 17.69 4.83
C MET A 131 -10.36 19.22 4.90
N LEU A 132 -9.17 19.73 4.58
CA LEU A 132 -8.87 21.17 4.63
C LEU A 132 -9.78 21.97 3.70
N CYS A 133 -10.01 21.50 2.47
CA CYS A 133 -10.91 22.15 1.53
C CYS A 133 -12.31 22.33 2.13
N THR A 134 -12.87 21.28 2.75
CA THR A 134 -14.20 21.37 3.40
C THR A 134 -14.22 22.30 4.61
N ILE A 135 -13.15 22.36 5.39
CA ILE A 135 -13.04 23.26 6.55
C ILE A 135 -13.00 24.73 6.08
N PHE A 136 -12.25 25.02 5.02
CA PHE A 136 -12.13 26.38 4.48
C PHE A 136 -13.37 26.87 3.74
N ASP A 137 -14.22 25.97 3.27
CA ASP A 137 -15.50 26.33 2.64
C ASP A 137 -16.57 26.74 3.67
N ILE A 138 -16.42 26.39 4.96
CA ILE A 138 -17.36 26.77 6.03
C ILE A 138 -17.20 28.26 6.38
N ASP A 139 -18.28 29.02 6.27
CA ASP A 139 -18.28 30.49 6.46
C ASP A 139 -17.82 30.95 7.86
N CYS A 140 -17.95 30.10 8.87
CA CYS A 140 -17.47 30.38 10.24
C CYS A 140 -15.93 30.43 10.31
N PHE A 141 -15.24 29.61 9.51
CA PHE A 141 -13.78 29.50 9.49
C PHE A 141 -13.10 30.38 8.43
N LYS A 142 -13.86 30.90 7.45
CA LYS A 142 -13.37 31.91 6.47
C LYS A 142 -12.75 33.16 7.10
N LYS A 143 -13.07 33.46 8.36
CA LYS A 143 -12.64 34.68 9.05
C LYS A 143 -11.20 34.62 9.56
N TYR A 144 -10.61 33.43 9.67
CA TYR A 144 -9.24 33.22 10.12
C TYR A 144 -8.32 32.94 8.93
N GLN A 145 -7.10 33.50 8.93
CA GLN A 145 -6.15 33.27 7.84
C GLN A 145 -5.64 31.83 7.85
N LYS A 146 -5.51 31.25 6.66
CA LYS A 146 -5.04 29.88 6.38
C LYS A 146 -3.90 29.39 7.30
N PRO A 147 -2.79 30.13 7.51
CA PRO A 147 -1.67 29.65 8.35
C PRO A 147 -2.03 29.34 9.81
N TYR A 148 -3.05 30.00 10.38
CA TYR A 148 -3.47 29.72 11.77
C TYR A 148 -4.31 28.44 11.89
N ILE A 149 -4.93 28.00 10.81
CA ILE A 149 -5.77 26.77 10.78
C ILE A 149 -4.93 25.56 10.37
N THR A 150 -3.95 25.73 9.48
CA THR A 150 -3.09 24.63 9.00
C THR A 150 -1.89 24.33 9.90
N GLY A 151 -1.52 25.23 10.82
CA GLY A 151 -0.33 25.05 11.67
C GLY A 151 0.98 24.97 10.88
N VAL A 152 0.97 25.48 9.64
CA VAL A 152 2.08 25.61 8.69
C VAL A 152 1.97 26.99 8.06
#